data_AF-A0A1F9KXR6-F1
#
_entry.id   AF-A0A1F9KXR6-F1
#
_cell.length_a   1.000
_cell.length_b   1.000
_cell.length_c   1.000
_cell.angle_alpha   90.00
_cell.angle_beta   90.00
_cell.angle_gamma   90.00
#
_symmetry.space_group_name_H-M   'P 1'
#
loop_
_entity.id
_entity.type
_entity.pdbx_description
1 polymer ?
#
loop_
_entity_poly.entity_id
_entity_poly.type
_entity_poly.pdbx_seq_one_letter_code
_entity_poly.pdbx_strand_id
1 'polypeptide(L)' 'MKARAGDLLPGTWLYDDFMANLSAKEQLTLEEIINEMIKDGLIAYVGGTKPTYALTQKVVDILC' A
#
# COMPACT_ATOMS: atom_id res chain seq x y z
N MET A 1 7.32 -17.27 1.51
CA MET A 1 8.29 -16.34 0.89
C MET A 1 8.36 -15.10 1.78
N LYS A 2 9.56 -14.62 2.14
CA LYS A 2 9.71 -13.33 2.84
C LYS A 2 9.56 -12.20 1.81
N ALA A 3 8.79 -11.16 2.15
CA ALA A 3 8.64 -9.97 1.32
C ALA A 3 9.99 -9.24 1.18
N ARG A 4 10.20 -8.55 0.06
CA ARG A 4 11.43 -7.82 -0.27
C ARG A 4 11.14 -6.37 -0.60
N ALA A 5 12.17 -5.53 -0.45
CA ALA A 5 12.06 -4.13 -0.82
C ALA A 5 11.89 -4.03 -2.34
N GLY A 6 10.99 -3.16 -2.79
CA GLY A 6 10.59 -3.05 -4.18
C GLY A 6 9.47 -4.01 -4.60
N ASP A 7 9.07 -4.97 -3.76
CA ASP A 7 7.88 -5.78 -4.04
C ASP A 7 6.64 -4.87 -4.12
N LEU A 8 5.88 -5.04 -5.19
CA LEU A 8 4.68 -4.24 -5.44
C LEU A 8 3.49 -4.82 -4.68
N LEU A 9 2.75 -3.94 -4.02
CA LEU A 9 1.39 -4.24 -3.57
C LEU A 9 0.51 -4.38 -4.81
N PRO A 10 -0.14 -5.54 -5.04
CA PRO A 10 -0.95 -5.74 -6.24
C PRO A 10 -2.11 -4.74 -6.27
N GLY A 11 -2.08 -3.83 -7.24
CA GLY A 11 -3.13 -2.81 -7.40
C GLY A 11 -4.52 -3.41 -7.64
N THR A 12 -4.61 -4.57 -8.28
CA THR A 12 -5.89 -5.27 -8.46
C THR A 12 -6.48 -5.71 -7.13
N TRP A 13 -5.69 -6.33 -6.26
CA TRP A 13 -6.16 -6.74 -4.95
C TRP A 13 -6.58 -5.53 -4.09
N LEU A 14 -5.77 -4.46 -4.08
CA LEU A 14 -6.07 -3.28 -3.28
C LEU A 14 -7.34 -2.56 -3.76
N TYR A 15 -7.45 -2.29 -5.06
CA TYR A 15 -8.52 -1.44 -5.59
C TYR A 15 -9.76 -2.23 -6.00
N ASP A 16 -9.59 -3.39 -6.64
CA ASP A 16 -10.70 -4.14 -7.21
C ASP A 16 -11.32 -5.11 -6.21
N ASP A 17 -10.52 -5.66 -5.29
CA ASP A 17 -11.00 -6.61 -4.29
C ASP A 17 -11.24 -5.95 -2.92
N PHE A 18 -10.24 -5.23 -2.39
CA PHE A 18 -10.31 -4.71 -1.02
C PHE A 18 -11.14 -3.43 -0.94
N MET A 19 -10.75 -2.37 -1.65
CA MET A 19 -11.44 -1.07 -1.59
C MET A 19 -12.89 -1.13 -2.08
N ALA A 20 -13.19 -1.98 -3.06
CA ALA A 20 -14.55 -2.17 -3.56
C ALA A 20 -15.53 -2.67 -2.49
N ASN A 21 -15.04 -3.33 -1.44
CA ASN A 21 -15.85 -3.84 -0.32
C ASN A 21 -15.93 -2.88 0.87
N LEU A 22 -15.26 -1.72 0.80
CA LEU A 22 -15.28 -0.73 1.87
C LEU A 22 -16.39 0.29 1.66
N SER A 23 -17.01 0.73 2.76
CA SER A 23 -17.87 1.91 2.76
C SER A 23 -17.06 3.19 2.47
N ALA A 24 -17.73 4.26 2.05
CA ALA A 24 -17.07 5.54 1.76
C ALA A 24 -16.22 6.06 2.94
N LYS A 25 -16.67 5.85 4.18
CA LYS A 25 -15.93 6.24 5.39
C LYS A 25 -14.64 5.42 5.56
N GLU A 26 -14.72 4.12 5.31
CA GLU A 26 -13.56 3.21 5.43
C GLU A 26 -12.54 3.47 4.32
N GLN A 27 -13.00 3.82 3.11
CA GLN A 27 -12.11 4.22 2.01
C GLN A 27 -11.31 5.48 2.37
N LEU A 28 -11.96 6.52 2.91
CA LEU A 28 -11.25 7.72 3.37
C LEU A 28 -10.23 7.41 4.47
N THR A 29 -10.62 6.56 5.44
CA THR A 29 -9.72 6.12 6.51
C THR A 29 -8.51 5.35 5.95
N LEU A 30 -8.73 4.49 4.95
CA LEU A 30 -7.66 3.75 4.30
C LEU A 30 -6.70 4.68 3.54
N GLU A 31 -7.22 5.68 2.84
CA GLU A 31 -6.40 6.68 2.14
C GLU A 31 -5.52 7.46 3.12
N GLU A 32 -6.05 7.83 4.30
CA GLU A 32 -5.27 8.44 5.38
C GLU A 32 -4.16 7.51 5.86
N ILE A 33 -4.45 6.24 6.12
CA ILE A 33 -3.46 5.23 6.54
C ILE A 33 -2.37 5.06 5.46
N ILE A 34 -2.74 4.97 4.18
CA ILE A 34 -1.77 4.86 3.08
C ILE A 34 -0.84 6.08 3.06
N ASN A 35 -1.39 7.29 3.22
CA ASN A 35 -0.59 8.52 3.28
C ASN A 35 0.36 8.53 4.49
N GLU A 36 -0.08 8.07 5.65
CA GLU A 36 0.79 7.91 6.83
C GLU A 36 1.90 6.89 6.58
N MET A 37 1.59 5.74 5.98
CA MET A 37 2.60 4.73 5.64
C MET A 37 3.62 5.23 4.62
N ILE A 38 3.21 6.08 3.67
CA ILE A 38 4.13 6.76 2.73
C ILE A 38 5.01 7.76 3.47
N LYS A 39 4.42 8.59 4.34
CA LYS A 39 5.13 9.59 5.14
C LYS A 39 6.16 8.95 6.07
N ASP A 40 5.81 7.82 6.66
CA ASP A 40 6.71 7.03 7.50
C ASP A 40 7.75 6.25 6.68
N GLY A 41 7.66 6.28 5.35
CA GLY A 41 8.59 5.60 4.46
C GLY A 41 8.49 4.09 4.58
N LEU A 42 7.30 3.54 4.86
CA LEU A 42 7.04 2.11 4.86
C LEU A 42 6.72 1.61 3.45
N ILE A 43 5.96 2.39 2.69
CA ILE A 43 5.66 2.14 1.28
C ILE A 43 5.99 3.37 0.45
N ALA A 44 6.21 3.18 -0.85
CA ALA A 44 6.46 4.26 -1.80
C ALA A 44 5.47 4.21 -2.97
N TYR A 45 4.89 5.35 -3.33
CA TYR A 45 4.07 5.47 -4.54
C TYR A 45 4.96 5.35 -5.79
N VAL A 46 4.62 4.43 -6.69
CA VAL A 46 5.40 4.17 -7.91
C VAL A 46 4.69 4.56 -9.21
N GLY A 47 3.55 5.26 -9.12
CA GLY A 47 2.77 5.67 -10.29
C GLY A 47 1.83 4.57 -10.82
N GLY A 48 1.18 4.86 -11.95
CA GLY A 48 0.26 3.94 -12.64
C GLY A 48 -1.14 4.50 -12.86
N THR A 49 -1.90 3.89 -13.78
CA THR A 49 -3.32 4.21 -14.01
C THR A 49 -4.19 3.85 -12.80
N LYS A 50 -3.82 2.80 -12.07
CA LYS A 50 -4.24 2.56 -10.69
C LYS A 50 -3.05 2.83 -9.77
N PRO A 51 -3.22 3.54 -8.65
CA PRO A 51 -2.11 3.80 -7.75
C PRO A 51 -1.44 2.49 -7.35
N THR A 52 -0.12 2.42 -7.48
CA THR A 52 0.65 1.23 -7.10
C THR A 52 1.69 1.65 -6.07
N TYR A 53 1.92 0.79 -5.09
CA TYR A 53 2.83 1.05 -3.98
C TYR A 53 3.87 -0.06 -3.88
N ALA A 54 5.12 0.30 -3.64
CA ALA A 54 6.20 -0.65 -3.40
C ALA A 54 6.59 -0.67 -1.92
N LEU A 55 6.94 -1.85 -1.39
CA LEU A 55 7.53 -1.96 -0.07
C LEU A 55 8.91 -1.29 -0.05
N THR A 56 9.20 -0.53 1.00
CA THR A 56 10.53 0.04 1.23
C THR A 56 11.44 -0.93 1.98
N GLN A 57 12.74 -0.64 2.06
CA GLN A 57 13.63 -1.41 2.93
C GLN A 57 13.22 -1.33 4.41
N LYS A 58 12.73 -0.16 4.85
CA LYS A 58 12.32 0.07 6.24
C LYS A 58 11.23 -0.90 6.70
N VAL A 59 10.19 -1.13 5.88
CA VAL A 59 9.10 -2.04 6.27
C VAL A 59 9.56 -3.50 6.25
N VAL A 60 10.47 -3.87 5.35
CA VAL A 60 11.05 -5.21 5.31
C VAL A 60 11.86 -5.48 6.59
N ASP A 61 12.64 -4.51 7.05
CA ASP A 61 13.42 -4.60 8.28
C ASP A 61 12.53 -4.72 9.53
N ILE A 62 11.33 -4.14 9.52
CA ILE A 62 10.34 -4.26 10.61
C ILE A 62 9.65 -5.63 10.62
N LEU A 63 9.40 -6.20 9.44
CA LEU A 63 8.62 -7.43 9.26
C LEU A 63 9.45 -8.72 9.27
N CYS A 64 10.78 -8.64 9.16
CA CYS A 64 11.67 -9.80 8.95
C CYS A 64 12.49 -10.22 10.16
#